data_AF-A0A954IAM9-F1
#
_entry.id   AF-A0A954IAM9-F1
#
_cell.length_a   1.000
_cell.length_b   1.000
_cell.length_c   1.000
_cell.angle_alpha   90.00
_cell.angle_beta   90.00
_cell.angle_gamma   90.00
#
_symmetry.space_group_name_H-M   'P 1'
#
loop_
_entity.id
_entity.type
_entity.pdbx_description
1 polymer ?
#
loop_
_entity_poly.entity_id
_entity_poly.type
_entity_poly.pdbx_seq_one_letter_code
_entity_poly.pdbx_strand_id
1 'polypeptide(L)'
;MRAGLVTTLLIWLTTQALSADHKATFESNERSPVDRATELKTIREDFGLADGPAWDGRNALYVPDVKGQKLFRYLPAKDDWKVVVEGDFRFSASFFSHGRLFVSNNGAARIEAFTPARFAQGAEVISTCDTELPPKRRPNDLVVDHDGGVYYTLTGQNEVIYVQPDGGSRVVTRDVESPNGITLSPDHRTLYVAAYRPKKIVAVDLKGPGEATAVRELATMDDGDVLGADGMTIDRAGNIYCAGATDIWIWSPEGTLLDRIACPTRPINCAFGDADLRTLYITGFGGLYSQRMRVSGRPAEPPVTKDQQALFPETVPSTVVSDGMTAFLDTEYARYGTRRLLADIFVPAGDGPFPAVIVVHGGGWVNGDKSKFRALAIELARHGFVTAAIEYRLAEEAGFPAAIHDCNAATRFLRASAARFRIQSDAIGAVGGSAGGHLVG
;
A
#
# COMPACT_ATOMS: atom_id res chain seq x y z
N MET A 1 -11.31 -66.87 17.57
CA MET A 1 -10.11 -66.15 18.04
C MET A 1 -9.07 -66.17 16.93
N ARG A 2 -8.49 -65.00 16.63
CA ARG A 2 -7.34 -64.69 15.74
C ARG A 2 -7.60 -64.91 14.23
N ALA A 3 -7.88 -63.89 13.42
CA ALA A 3 -7.21 -62.61 13.11
C ALA A 3 -5.95 -62.77 12.25
N GLY A 4 -5.94 -62.09 11.09
CA GLY A 4 -4.71 -61.60 10.46
C GLY A 4 -4.56 -61.86 8.96
N LEU A 5 -5.27 -61.11 8.12
CA LEU A 5 -4.84 -60.72 6.76
C LEU A 5 -5.76 -59.60 6.27
N VAL A 6 -5.35 -58.34 6.48
CA VAL A 6 -5.93 -57.18 5.79
C VAL A 6 -4.84 -56.58 4.92
N THR A 7 -5.13 -56.69 3.64
CA THR A 7 -4.37 -56.29 2.48
C THR A 7 -4.19 -54.77 2.41
N THR A 8 -2.96 -54.37 2.13
CA THR A 8 -2.54 -53.04 1.73
C THR A 8 -3.10 -52.70 0.34
N LEU A 9 -4.18 -51.93 0.24
CA LEU A 9 -4.57 -51.17 -0.97
C LEU A 9 -5.78 -50.27 -0.66
N LEU A 10 -5.84 -49.08 -1.29
CA LEU A 10 -6.86 -48.01 -1.20
C LEU A 10 -6.66 -46.93 -0.12
N ILE A 11 -5.64 -46.07 -0.27
CA ILE A 11 -5.75 -44.63 0.06
C ILE A 11 -4.96 -43.80 -0.97
N TRP A 12 -5.29 -43.96 -2.27
CA TRP A 12 -4.65 -43.17 -3.35
C TRP A 12 -5.65 -42.69 -4.42
N LEU A 13 -6.94 -42.60 -4.09
CA LEU A 13 -8.01 -42.27 -5.05
C LEU A 13 -9.03 -41.22 -4.56
N THR A 14 -8.68 -40.37 -3.60
CA THR A 14 -9.57 -39.26 -3.17
C THR A 14 -8.98 -37.86 -3.34
N THR A 15 -7.79 -37.72 -3.93
CA THR A 15 -7.18 -36.41 -4.22
C THR A 15 -7.54 -35.82 -5.59
N GLN A 16 -8.29 -36.53 -6.44
CA GLN A 16 -8.72 -36.03 -7.76
C GLN A 16 -10.18 -35.57 -7.82
N ALA A 17 -10.99 -35.78 -6.78
CA ALA A 17 -12.41 -35.43 -6.79
C ALA A 17 -12.75 -34.14 -6.03
N LEU A 18 -11.78 -33.48 -5.38
CA LEU A 18 -11.96 -32.22 -4.65
C LEU A 18 -11.46 -30.98 -5.42
N SER A 19 -10.93 -31.15 -6.64
CA SER A 19 -10.39 -30.03 -7.43
C SER A 19 -11.33 -29.48 -8.50
N ALA A 20 -12.58 -29.98 -8.59
CA ALA A 20 -13.44 -29.70 -9.75
C ALA A 20 -14.53 -28.64 -9.52
N ASP A 21 -14.96 -28.37 -8.28
CA ASP A 21 -16.19 -27.58 -8.03
C ASP A 21 -15.98 -26.19 -7.38
N HIS A 22 -14.75 -25.67 -7.32
CA HIS A 22 -14.46 -24.31 -6.79
C HIS A 22 -13.73 -23.38 -7.77
N LYS A 23 -13.85 -23.62 -9.08
CA LYS A 23 -13.58 -22.57 -10.08
C LYS A 23 -14.88 -21.81 -10.36
N ALA A 24 -15.38 -21.06 -9.39
CA ALA A 24 -16.22 -19.91 -9.73
C ALA A 24 -15.31 -18.91 -10.46
N THR A 25 -15.26 -19.02 -11.79
CA THR A 25 -14.70 -17.98 -12.64
C THR A 25 -15.46 -16.70 -12.36
N PHE A 26 -14.89 -15.81 -11.54
CA PHE A 26 -15.32 -14.42 -11.52
C PHE A 26 -15.10 -13.90 -12.92
N GLU A 27 -16.19 -13.65 -13.65
CA GLU A 27 -16.13 -12.89 -14.89
C GLU A 27 -15.40 -11.59 -14.60
N SER A 28 -14.47 -11.21 -15.49
CA SER A 28 -13.65 -10.02 -15.34
C SER A 28 -14.55 -8.79 -15.25
N ASN A 29 -14.87 -8.38 -14.02
CA ASN A 29 -15.54 -7.13 -13.76
C ASN A 29 -14.58 -6.00 -14.16
N GLU A 30 -15.03 -5.01 -14.94
CA GLU A 30 -14.20 -3.85 -15.33
C GLU A 30 -13.58 -3.16 -14.11
N ARG A 31 -14.18 -3.34 -12.92
CA ARG A 31 -13.75 -2.81 -11.62
C ARG A 31 -12.79 -3.70 -10.84
N SER A 32 -12.43 -4.89 -11.32
CA SER A 32 -11.50 -5.77 -10.59
C SER A 32 -10.11 -5.14 -10.52
N PRO A 33 -9.50 -5.05 -9.32
CA PRO A 33 -8.12 -4.62 -9.17
C PRO A 33 -7.11 -5.70 -9.55
N VAL A 34 -7.54 -6.95 -9.79
CA VAL A 34 -6.68 -8.07 -10.19
C VAL A 34 -6.38 -7.99 -11.68
N ASP A 35 -5.10 -8.12 -12.07
CA ASP A 35 -4.76 -8.31 -13.48
C ASP A 35 -4.97 -9.77 -13.88
N ARG A 36 -6.19 -10.09 -14.34
CA ARG A 36 -6.59 -11.44 -14.76
C ARG A 36 -5.91 -11.91 -16.05
N ALA A 37 -5.18 -11.05 -16.76
CA ALA A 37 -4.34 -11.47 -17.87
C ALA A 37 -3.06 -12.17 -17.40
N THR A 38 -2.70 -12.01 -16.12
CA THR A 38 -1.55 -12.66 -15.50
C THR A 38 -2.01 -13.72 -14.50
N GLU A 39 -1.56 -14.95 -14.66
CA GLU A 39 -1.85 -16.04 -13.71
C GLU A 39 -1.08 -15.84 -12.39
N LEU A 40 -1.66 -16.35 -11.29
CA LEU A 40 -0.98 -16.43 -10.00
C LEU A 40 0.27 -17.31 -10.15
N LYS A 41 1.42 -16.77 -9.73
CA LYS A 41 2.70 -17.45 -9.82
C LYS A 41 3.17 -17.96 -8.46
N THR A 42 3.55 -19.22 -8.37
CA THR A 42 4.30 -19.77 -7.25
C THR A 42 5.74 -19.25 -7.27
N ILE A 43 6.21 -18.71 -6.15
CA ILE A 43 7.60 -18.28 -5.97
C ILE A 43 8.38 -19.36 -5.23
N ARG A 44 7.84 -19.85 -4.11
CA ARG A 44 8.57 -20.75 -3.20
C ARG A 44 7.61 -21.52 -2.30
N GLU A 45 7.89 -22.80 -2.00
CA GLU A 45 6.96 -23.70 -1.29
C GLU A 45 7.56 -24.48 -0.10
N ASP A 46 8.78 -24.15 0.32
CA ASP A 46 9.52 -24.86 1.40
C ASP A 46 9.44 -24.15 2.76
N PHE A 47 8.49 -23.23 2.94
CA PHE A 47 8.23 -22.58 4.23
C PHE A 47 7.51 -23.52 5.19
N GLY A 48 7.84 -23.46 6.48
CA GLY A 48 7.04 -24.11 7.52
C GLY A 48 5.67 -23.47 7.68
N LEU A 49 5.65 -22.13 7.76
CA LEU A 49 4.46 -21.27 7.70
C LEU A 49 4.89 -19.86 7.32
N ALA A 50 4.72 -19.47 6.06
CA ALA A 50 5.01 -18.12 5.63
C ALA A 50 3.90 -17.17 6.10
N ASP A 51 4.27 -16.07 6.74
CA ASP A 51 3.32 -15.13 7.31
C ASP A 51 3.84 -13.69 7.23
N GLY A 52 2.93 -12.71 7.28
CA GLY A 52 3.21 -11.28 7.37
C GLY A 52 4.33 -10.77 6.47
N PRO A 53 4.22 -10.92 5.13
CA PRO A 53 5.22 -10.41 4.22
C PRO A 53 5.25 -8.87 4.29
N ALA A 54 6.43 -8.26 4.18
CA ALA A 54 6.56 -6.81 4.21
C ALA A 54 7.55 -6.32 3.15
N TRP A 55 7.12 -5.38 2.31
CA TRP A 55 7.96 -4.74 1.30
C TRP A 55 8.70 -3.54 1.87
N ASP A 56 10.00 -3.43 1.60
CA ASP A 56 10.87 -2.37 2.16
C ASP A 56 10.72 -1.00 1.49
N GLY A 57 9.77 -0.88 0.56
CA GLY A 57 9.55 0.32 -0.25
C GLY A 57 10.61 0.55 -1.33
N ARG A 58 11.55 -0.39 -1.52
CA ARG A 58 12.66 -0.25 -2.48
C ARG A 58 12.78 -1.46 -3.39
N ASN A 59 13.24 -2.59 -2.88
CA ASN A 59 13.57 -3.76 -3.69
C ASN A 59 13.53 -5.11 -2.94
N ALA A 60 13.18 -5.11 -1.65
CA ALA A 60 13.22 -6.30 -0.82
C ALA A 60 11.87 -6.62 -0.20
N LEU A 61 11.49 -7.90 -0.27
CA LEU A 61 10.39 -8.48 0.48
C LEU A 61 10.96 -9.22 1.70
N TYR A 62 10.47 -8.90 2.88
CA TYR A 62 10.72 -9.68 4.09
C TYR A 62 9.60 -10.69 4.29
N VAL A 63 9.96 -11.93 4.60
CA VAL A 63 8.99 -13.02 4.80
C VAL A 63 9.38 -13.81 6.05
N PRO A 64 8.66 -13.60 7.16
CA PRO A 64 8.68 -14.52 8.30
C PRO A 64 8.27 -15.95 7.92
N ASP A 65 9.07 -16.93 8.33
CA ASP A 65 8.69 -18.34 8.43
C ASP A 65 8.47 -18.67 9.90
N VAL A 66 7.22 -18.64 10.35
CA VAL A 66 6.85 -18.74 11.76
C VAL A 66 7.28 -20.07 12.36
N LYS A 67 7.10 -21.17 11.62
CA LYS A 67 7.44 -22.53 12.08
C LYS A 67 8.89 -22.90 11.75
N GLY A 68 9.43 -22.38 10.65
CA GLY A 68 10.83 -22.52 10.28
C GLY A 68 11.77 -21.65 11.11
N GLN A 69 11.25 -20.72 11.91
CA GLN A 69 12.00 -19.87 12.84
C GLN A 69 13.07 -19.02 12.13
N LYS A 70 12.72 -18.54 10.94
CA LYS A 70 13.59 -17.76 10.05
C LYS A 70 12.86 -16.52 9.54
N LEU A 71 13.60 -15.42 9.43
CA LEU A 71 13.16 -14.25 8.69
C LEU A 71 13.96 -14.20 7.39
N PHE A 72 13.27 -14.34 6.26
CA PHE A 72 13.87 -14.24 4.95
C PHE A 72 13.81 -12.81 4.43
N ARG A 73 14.83 -12.44 3.66
CA ARG A 73 14.82 -11.32 2.74
C ARG A 73 14.93 -11.87 1.32
N TYR A 74 13.99 -11.48 0.47
CA TYR A 74 13.92 -11.85 -0.93
C TYR A 74 14.09 -10.60 -1.80
N LEU A 75 14.92 -10.68 -2.84
CA LEU A 75 15.09 -9.65 -3.86
C LEU A 75 14.51 -10.15 -5.19
N PRO A 76 13.24 -9.82 -5.52
CA PRO A 76 12.55 -10.41 -6.68
C PRO A 76 13.27 -10.21 -8.01
N ALA A 77 13.86 -9.03 -8.23
CA ALA A 77 14.57 -8.69 -9.46
C ALA A 77 15.83 -9.54 -9.72
N LYS A 78 16.36 -10.21 -8.69
CA LYS A 78 17.58 -11.04 -8.76
C LYS A 78 17.32 -12.50 -8.43
N ASP A 79 16.11 -12.84 -8.01
CA ASP A 79 15.77 -14.11 -7.39
C ASP A 79 16.76 -14.50 -6.25
N ASP A 80 17.16 -13.52 -5.43
CA ASP A 80 18.15 -13.71 -4.35
C ASP A 80 17.44 -13.82 -2.99
N TRP A 81 17.75 -14.88 -2.26
CA TRP A 81 17.17 -15.20 -0.95
C TRP A 81 18.25 -15.22 0.13
N LYS A 82 17.98 -14.55 1.25
CA LYS A 82 18.86 -14.59 2.43
C LYS A 82 18.05 -14.75 3.70
N VAL A 83 18.53 -15.59 4.61
CA VAL A 83 18.09 -15.57 6.00
C VAL A 83 18.78 -14.40 6.68
N VAL A 84 18.00 -13.45 7.21
CA VAL A 84 18.52 -12.25 7.89
C VAL A 84 18.45 -12.37 9.41
N VAL A 85 17.54 -13.21 9.92
CA VAL A 85 17.42 -13.57 11.34
C VAL A 85 17.02 -15.04 11.43
N GLU A 86 17.62 -15.79 12.34
CA GLU A 86 17.29 -17.17 12.68
C GLU A 86 17.40 -17.35 14.19
N GLY A 87 16.44 -18.03 14.81
CA GLY A 87 16.43 -18.26 16.25
C GLY A 87 15.04 -18.57 16.81
N ASP A 88 14.93 -18.71 18.13
CA ASP A 88 13.68 -19.10 18.78
C ASP A 88 12.69 -17.92 18.91
N PHE A 89 12.10 -17.53 17.78
CA PHE A 89 11.03 -16.54 17.70
C PHE A 89 9.80 -17.12 17.00
N ARG A 90 8.68 -16.39 17.11
CA ARG A 90 7.48 -16.62 16.29
C ARG A 90 6.98 -15.27 15.81
N PHE A 91 7.53 -14.80 14.69
CA PHE A 91 7.11 -13.57 14.06
C PHE A 91 5.83 -13.81 13.27
N SER A 92 4.68 -13.58 13.88
CA SER A 92 3.36 -13.82 13.26
C SER A 92 2.98 -12.76 12.24
N ALA A 93 3.59 -11.58 12.30
CA ALA A 93 3.41 -10.55 11.29
C ALA A 93 4.64 -9.67 11.19
N SER A 94 4.80 -9.00 10.04
CA SER A 94 5.75 -7.91 9.90
C SER A 94 5.17 -6.77 9.07
N PHE A 95 5.65 -5.56 9.33
CA PHE A 95 5.27 -4.36 8.59
C PHE A 95 6.47 -3.44 8.46
N PHE A 96 6.74 -2.95 7.26
CA PHE A 96 7.85 -2.05 7.01
C PHE A 96 7.37 -0.61 6.95
N SER A 97 7.92 0.24 7.81
CA SER A 97 7.61 1.67 7.85
C SER A 97 8.75 2.42 8.50
N HIS A 98 8.92 3.71 8.19
CA HIS A 98 9.90 4.59 8.83
C HIS A 98 11.34 4.04 8.75
N GLY A 99 11.65 3.28 7.69
CA GLY A 99 12.94 2.63 7.51
C GLY A 99 13.22 1.43 8.43
N ARG A 100 12.21 0.95 9.16
CA ARG A 100 12.29 -0.14 10.12
C ARG A 100 11.35 -1.26 9.73
N LEU A 101 11.74 -2.49 10.02
CA LEU A 101 10.86 -3.66 9.90
C LEU A 101 10.31 -3.98 11.28
N PHE A 102 9.06 -3.62 11.52
CA PHE A 102 8.34 -3.97 12.74
C PHE A 102 7.88 -5.42 12.64
N VAL A 103 8.00 -6.17 13.74
CA VAL A 103 7.59 -7.57 13.82
C VAL A 103 6.76 -7.81 15.07
N SER A 104 5.73 -8.62 14.91
CA SER A 104 4.94 -9.13 16.03
C SER A 104 5.57 -10.44 16.50
N ASN A 105 6.31 -10.41 17.60
CA ASN A 105 6.92 -11.60 18.17
C ASN A 105 5.95 -12.27 19.16
N ASN A 106 5.03 -13.06 18.61
CA ASN A 106 4.04 -13.82 19.36
C ASN A 106 4.68 -14.71 20.44
N GLY A 107 5.79 -15.37 20.09
CA GLY A 107 6.51 -16.31 20.95
C GLY A 107 7.07 -15.65 22.21
N ALA A 108 7.57 -14.42 22.06
CA ALA A 108 8.15 -13.63 23.14
C ALA A 108 7.22 -12.57 23.73
N ALA A 109 5.93 -12.56 23.34
CA ALA A 109 4.90 -11.63 23.81
C ALA A 109 5.31 -10.14 23.69
N ARG A 110 5.88 -9.75 22.54
CA ARG A 110 6.37 -8.38 22.33
C ARG A 110 6.31 -7.93 20.87
N ILE A 111 6.20 -6.63 20.66
CA ILE A 111 6.45 -5.97 19.38
C ILE A 111 7.91 -5.54 19.34
N GLU A 112 8.60 -5.85 18.25
CA GLU A 112 9.99 -5.48 18.04
C GLU A 112 10.18 -4.78 16.69
N ALA A 113 11.30 -4.08 16.51
CA ALA A 113 11.65 -3.49 15.23
C ALA A 113 13.12 -3.70 14.90
N PHE A 114 13.38 -4.15 13.67
CA PHE A 114 14.72 -4.25 13.11
C PHE A 114 15.04 -3.03 12.24
N THR A 115 16.30 -2.62 12.29
CA THR A 115 16.86 -1.73 11.26
C THR A 115 17.54 -2.61 10.20
N PRO A 116 17.10 -2.62 8.93
CA PRO A 116 17.62 -3.55 7.92
C PRO A 116 19.14 -3.54 7.70
N ALA A 117 19.78 -2.38 7.84
CA ALA A 117 21.23 -2.25 7.74
C ALA A 117 21.98 -2.83 8.95
N ARG A 118 21.27 -3.23 10.01
CA ARG A 118 21.80 -3.58 11.32
C ARG A 118 21.09 -4.79 11.95
N PHE A 119 20.57 -5.73 11.15
CA PHE A 119 19.95 -6.97 11.66
C PHE A 119 20.81 -7.70 12.70
N ALA A 120 22.14 -7.72 12.51
CA ALA A 120 23.09 -8.33 13.44
C ALA A 120 23.13 -7.69 14.84
N GLN A 121 22.60 -6.47 15.01
CA GLN A 121 22.50 -5.79 16.31
C GLN A 121 21.25 -6.22 17.10
N GLY A 122 20.41 -7.07 16.52
CA GLY A 122 19.14 -7.48 17.12
C GLY A 122 18.02 -6.49 16.87
N ALA A 123 16.84 -6.82 17.40
CA ALA A 123 15.66 -5.97 17.33
C ALA A 123 15.59 -5.05 18.56
N GLU A 124 15.04 -3.86 18.36
CA GLU A 124 14.62 -2.98 19.45
C GLU A 124 13.24 -3.40 19.94
N VAL A 125 13.03 -3.47 21.25
CA VAL A 125 11.73 -3.78 21.83
C VAL A 125 10.88 -2.51 21.85
N ILE A 126 9.76 -2.54 21.13
CA ILE A 126 8.80 -1.41 21.05
C ILE A 126 7.77 -1.50 22.18
N SER A 127 7.27 -2.71 22.45
CA SER A 127 6.26 -2.95 23.46
C SER A 127 6.34 -4.38 23.96
N THR A 128 6.14 -4.58 25.25
CA THR A 128 6.07 -5.91 25.87
C THR A 128 4.66 -6.12 26.43
N CYS A 129 4.06 -7.25 26.13
CA CYS A 129 2.75 -7.63 26.65
C CYS A 129 2.89 -8.27 28.04
N ASP A 130 1.92 -7.98 28.92
CA ASP A 130 1.79 -8.67 30.20
C ASP A 130 1.38 -10.14 30.01
N THR A 131 2.10 -11.05 30.66
CA THR A 131 1.89 -12.51 30.56
C THR A 131 1.53 -13.16 31.90
N GLU A 132 1.28 -12.38 32.95
CA GLU A 132 1.03 -12.90 34.30
C GLU A 132 -0.30 -13.65 34.43
N LEU A 133 -1.34 -13.22 33.71
CA LEU A 133 -2.68 -13.83 33.79
C LEU A 133 -3.12 -14.47 32.46
N PRO A 134 -3.81 -15.63 32.51
CA PRO A 134 -4.46 -16.22 31.34
C PRO A 134 -5.74 -15.44 30.95
N PRO A 135 -6.10 -15.37 29.64
CA PRO A 135 -5.30 -15.84 28.50
C PRO A 135 -4.03 -15.01 28.32
N LYS A 136 -2.91 -15.68 27.97
CA LYS A 136 -1.63 -14.99 27.75
C LYS A 136 -1.78 -13.94 26.66
N ARG A 137 -1.33 -12.71 26.92
CA ARG A 137 -1.33 -11.64 25.91
C ARG A 137 -0.16 -11.86 24.96
N ARG A 138 -0.45 -12.27 23.74
CA ARG A 138 0.55 -12.46 22.68
C ARG A 138 0.11 -11.66 21.47
N PRO A 139 0.94 -10.75 20.96
CA PRO A 139 0.58 -9.97 19.79
C PRO A 139 0.51 -10.90 18.57
N ASN A 140 -0.33 -10.54 17.59
CA ASN A 140 -0.53 -11.34 16.38
C ASN A 140 -0.20 -10.55 15.12
N ASP A 141 -1.13 -9.77 14.56
CA ASP A 141 -0.84 -8.84 13.47
C ASP A 141 -0.55 -7.43 13.97
N LEU A 142 0.14 -6.64 13.14
CA LEU A 142 0.43 -5.24 13.41
C LEU A 142 0.37 -4.37 12.15
N VAL A 143 0.15 -3.07 12.36
CA VAL A 143 0.30 -2.01 11.36
C VAL A 143 0.89 -0.76 12.02
N VAL A 144 1.62 0.05 11.26
CA VAL A 144 2.25 1.28 11.75
C VAL A 144 1.61 2.49 11.07
N ASP A 145 1.26 3.51 11.86
CA ASP A 145 0.68 4.77 11.35
C ASP A 145 1.76 5.75 10.87
N HIS A 146 1.33 6.94 10.42
CA HIS A 146 2.21 7.96 9.85
C HIS A 146 3.17 8.55 10.89
N ASP A 147 2.78 8.53 12.16
CA ASP A 147 3.55 9.06 13.28
C ASP A 147 4.55 8.02 13.84
N GLY A 148 4.52 6.79 13.32
CA GLY A 148 5.36 5.69 13.79
C GLY A 148 4.78 4.93 14.98
N GLY A 149 3.51 5.20 15.32
CA GLY A 149 2.77 4.47 16.33
C GLY A 149 2.33 3.11 15.82
N VAL A 150 2.28 2.11 16.71
CA VAL A 150 2.04 0.72 16.33
C VAL A 150 0.69 0.25 16.84
N TYR A 151 -0.16 -0.19 15.93
CA TYR A 151 -1.36 -0.94 16.25
C TYR A 151 -1.04 -2.43 16.19
N TYR A 152 -1.53 -3.22 17.14
CA TYR A 152 -1.44 -4.67 17.06
C TYR A 152 -2.66 -5.36 17.68
N THR A 153 -2.92 -6.57 17.22
CA THR A 153 -4.03 -7.39 17.70
C THR A 153 -3.60 -8.32 18.82
N LEU A 154 -4.45 -8.45 19.84
CA LEU A 154 -4.38 -9.46 20.89
C LEU A 154 -5.57 -10.42 20.72
N THR A 155 -5.39 -11.43 19.87
CA THR A 155 -6.46 -12.32 19.42
C THR A 155 -7.22 -12.98 20.56
N GLY A 156 -6.50 -13.50 21.58
CA GLY A 156 -7.11 -14.20 22.71
C GLY A 156 -7.83 -13.29 23.72
N GLN A 157 -7.59 -11.98 23.66
CA GLN A 157 -8.19 -10.99 24.56
C GLN A 157 -9.31 -10.20 23.89
N ASN A 158 -9.54 -10.40 22.58
CA ASN A 158 -10.42 -9.57 21.77
C ASN A 158 -10.04 -8.08 21.86
N GLU A 159 -8.73 -7.78 21.92
CA GLU A 159 -8.24 -6.41 22.06
C GLU A 159 -7.45 -5.99 20.83
N VAL A 160 -7.61 -4.73 20.44
CA VAL A 160 -6.66 -4.03 19.57
C VAL A 160 -5.95 -2.98 20.39
N ILE A 161 -4.63 -2.99 20.37
CA ILE A 161 -3.78 -2.09 21.15
C ILE A 161 -3.12 -1.08 20.22
N TYR A 162 -2.97 0.14 20.68
CA TYR A 162 -2.12 1.16 20.07
C TYR A 162 -0.98 1.52 21.02
N VAL A 163 0.24 1.57 20.50
CA VAL A 163 1.46 1.98 21.20
C VAL A 163 1.97 3.27 20.57
N GLN A 164 2.17 4.29 21.39
CA GLN A 164 2.66 5.58 20.91
C GLN A 164 4.16 5.50 20.59
N PRO A 165 4.66 6.33 19.63
CA PRO A 165 6.08 6.35 19.26
C PRO A 165 7.04 6.64 20.42
N ASP A 166 6.59 7.44 21.40
CA ASP A 166 7.34 7.83 22.59
C ASP A 166 7.11 6.91 23.81
N GLY A 167 6.32 5.85 23.62
CA GLY A 167 5.97 4.89 24.65
C GLY A 167 4.60 5.14 25.27
N GLY A 168 4.12 4.16 26.04
CA GLY A 168 2.74 4.13 26.50
C GLY A 168 1.83 3.43 25.48
N SER A 169 0.77 2.82 25.98
CA SER A 169 -0.16 2.05 25.17
C SER A 169 -1.59 2.21 25.66
N ARG A 170 -2.55 2.10 24.75
CA ARG A 170 -3.98 2.11 25.05
C ARG A 170 -4.70 1.02 24.29
N VAL A 171 -5.83 0.57 24.83
CA VAL A 171 -6.77 -0.28 24.10
C VAL A 171 -7.57 0.61 23.16
N VAL A 172 -7.53 0.30 21.85
CA VAL A 172 -8.28 1.02 20.81
C VAL A 172 -9.74 0.55 20.79
N THR A 173 -9.95 -0.77 20.83
CA THR A 173 -11.29 -1.36 20.90
C THR A 173 -11.23 -2.77 21.51
N ARG A 174 -12.37 -3.21 22.06
CA ARG A 174 -12.64 -4.57 22.54
C ARG A 174 -13.76 -5.27 21.75
N ASP A 175 -14.30 -4.58 20.74
CA ASP A 175 -15.56 -4.95 20.08
C ASP A 175 -15.32 -5.78 18.81
N VAL A 176 -14.10 -6.29 18.64
CA VAL A 176 -13.73 -7.20 17.55
C VAL A 176 -13.45 -8.56 18.15
N GLU A 177 -14.23 -9.55 17.77
CA GLU A 177 -14.02 -10.94 18.19
C GLU A 177 -12.80 -11.54 17.48
N SER A 178 -11.90 -12.17 18.23
CA SER A 178 -10.70 -12.84 17.72
C SER A 178 -9.94 -12.03 16.66
N PRO A 179 -9.48 -10.80 16.97
CA PRO A 179 -8.82 -9.94 15.99
C PRO A 179 -7.51 -10.61 15.52
N ASN A 180 -7.39 -10.80 14.20
CA ASN A 180 -6.28 -11.49 13.55
C ASN A 180 -6.16 -10.98 12.12
N GLY A 181 -5.32 -9.99 11.90
CA GLY A 181 -5.28 -9.18 10.68
C GLY A 181 -5.68 -7.74 10.97
N ILE A 182 -4.83 -6.80 10.57
CA ILE A 182 -5.03 -5.37 10.84
C ILE A 182 -4.36 -4.51 9.78
N THR A 183 -5.00 -3.42 9.38
CA THR A 183 -4.40 -2.41 8.52
C THR A 183 -5.12 -1.06 8.66
N LEU A 184 -4.57 0.00 8.08
CA LEU A 184 -5.13 1.36 8.13
C LEU A 184 -5.59 1.78 6.74
N SER A 185 -6.68 2.56 6.65
CA SER A 185 -7.05 3.30 5.46
C SER A 185 -5.90 4.22 5.01
N PRO A 186 -5.84 4.64 3.73
CA PRO A 186 -4.76 5.50 3.24
C PRO A 186 -4.60 6.81 4.02
N ASP A 187 -5.69 7.35 4.57
CA ASP A 187 -5.73 8.58 5.37
C ASP A 187 -5.66 8.35 6.89
N HIS A 188 -5.57 7.10 7.34
CA HIS A 188 -5.45 6.66 8.74
C HIS A 188 -6.65 7.02 9.63
N ARG A 189 -7.77 7.38 9.01
CA ARG A 189 -9.03 7.66 9.71
C ARG A 189 -9.86 6.42 9.99
N THR A 190 -9.52 5.28 9.38
CA THR A 190 -10.17 4.01 9.63
C THR A 190 -9.12 2.93 9.83
N LEU A 191 -9.25 2.19 10.93
CA LEU A 191 -8.51 0.97 11.20
C LEU A 191 -9.38 -0.22 10.81
N TYR A 192 -8.92 -1.01 9.85
CA TYR A 192 -9.57 -2.25 9.47
C TYR A 192 -8.98 -3.40 10.26
N VAL A 193 -9.85 -4.24 10.84
CA VAL A 193 -9.47 -5.37 11.66
C VAL A 193 -10.23 -6.59 11.18
N ALA A 194 -9.53 -7.69 10.91
CA ALA A 194 -10.15 -8.97 10.62
C ALA A 194 -10.57 -9.64 11.92
N ALA A 195 -11.85 -10.00 11.99
CA ALA A 195 -12.40 -10.85 13.03
C ALA A 195 -12.35 -12.30 12.54
N TYR A 196 -11.31 -13.05 12.95
CA TYR A 196 -11.06 -14.43 12.51
C TYR A 196 -12.23 -15.37 12.77
N ARG A 197 -12.94 -15.08 13.87
CA ARG A 197 -14.29 -15.55 14.18
C ARG A 197 -15.08 -14.25 14.36
N PRO A 198 -16.12 -13.92 13.58
CA PRO A 198 -16.93 -14.78 12.71
C PRO A 198 -16.65 -14.59 11.19
N LYS A 199 -15.39 -14.38 10.79
CA LYS A 199 -14.95 -14.14 9.39
C LYS A 199 -15.45 -12.81 8.82
N LYS A 200 -15.19 -11.73 9.56
CA LYS A 200 -15.62 -10.38 9.19
C LYS A 200 -14.47 -9.42 9.07
N ILE A 201 -14.66 -8.39 8.26
CA ILE A 201 -13.84 -7.18 8.30
C ILE A 201 -14.62 -6.14 9.10
N VAL A 202 -14.00 -5.65 10.16
CA VAL A 202 -14.54 -4.60 11.01
C VAL A 202 -13.76 -3.31 10.73
N ALA A 203 -14.50 -2.22 10.53
CA ALA A 203 -13.95 -0.87 10.40
C ALA A 203 -14.10 -0.15 11.75
N VAL A 204 -13.00 0.39 12.25
CA VAL A 204 -12.94 1.22 13.45
C VAL A 204 -12.59 2.63 13.01
N ASP A 205 -13.54 3.56 13.13
CA ASP A 205 -13.32 4.96 12.78
C ASP A 205 -12.46 5.63 13.89
N LEU A 206 -11.47 6.41 13.47
CA LEU A 206 -10.49 7.06 14.33
C LEU A 206 -10.61 8.58 14.21
N LYS A 207 -10.61 9.27 15.35
CA LYS A 207 -10.42 10.74 15.37
C LYS A 207 -8.95 11.16 15.49
N GLY A 208 -8.08 10.22 15.85
CA GLY A 208 -6.64 10.40 16.02
C GLY A 208 -5.99 9.07 16.41
N PRO A 209 -4.65 9.03 16.54
CA PRO A 209 -3.93 7.78 16.80
C PRO A 209 -4.42 7.04 18.06
N GLY A 210 -4.92 5.82 17.86
CA GLY A 210 -5.49 4.97 18.90
C GLY A 210 -6.82 5.44 19.50
N GLU A 211 -7.49 6.44 18.91
CA GLU A 211 -8.72 7.03 19.42
C GLU A 211 -9.94 6.62 18.59
N ALA A 212 -10.51 5.46 18.90
CA ALA A 212 -11.73 4.97 18.27
C ALA A 212 -12.95 5.85 18.60
N THR A 213 -13.78 6.11 17.60
CA THR A 213 -15.06 6.84 17.72
C THR A 213 -16.26 5.98 17.37
N ALA A 214 -16.10 5.03 16.45
CA ALA A 214 -17.13 4.08 16.06
C ALA A 214 -16.50 2.74 15.63
N VAL A 215 -17.24 1.64 15.85
CA VAL A 215 -16.87 0.30 15.39
C VAL A 215 -18.05 -0.24 14.60
N ARG A 216 -17.81 -0.67 13.37
CA ARG A 216 -18.85 -1.17 12.47
C ARG A 216 -18.35 -2.34 11.65
N GLU A 217 -19.24 -3.30 11.39
CA GLU A 217 -18.98 -4.31 10.38
C GLU A 217 -18.90 -3.65 9.00
N LEU A 218 -17.86 -4.01 8.24
CA LEU A 218 -17.69 -3.56 6.86
C LEU A 218 -18.12 -4.65 5.87
N ALA A 219 -17.67 -5.88 6.11
CA ALA A 219 -17.90 -7.01 5.20
C ALA A 219 -17.88 -8.34 5.95
N THR A 220 -18.55 -9.34 5.39
CA THR A 220 -18.56 -10.73 5.85
C THR A 220 -18.02 -11.65 4.75
N MET A 221 -17.14 -12.58 5.11
CA MET A 221 -16.51 -13.55 4.21
C MET A 221 -17.23 -14.89 4.32
N ASP A 222 -18.25 -15.09 3.49
CA ASP A 222 -19.10 -16.28 3.52
C ASP A 222 -18.65 -17.35 2.50
N ASP A 223 -17.61 -18.10 2.86
CA ASP A 223 -17.05 -19.27 2.12
C ASP A 223 -17.17 -20.60 2.89
N GLY A 224 -18.22 -20.78 3.69
CA GLY A 224 -18.47 -22.02 4.44
C GLY A 224 -17.82 -22.06 5.83
N ASP A 225 -17.58 -23.25 6.39
CA ASP A 225 -17.30 -23.37 7.84
C ASP A 225 -15.84 -23.16 8.23
N VAL A 226 -14.92 -23.18 7.25
CA VAL A 226 -13.49 -23.00 7.53
C VAL A 226 -13.25 -21.56 7.99
N LEU A 227 -12.64 -21.40 9.15
CA LEU A 227 -12.28 -20.09 9.70
C LEU A 227 -11.35 -19.32 8.74
N GLY A 228 -11.48 -17.99 8.72
CA GLY A 228 -10.78 -17.08 7.83
C GLY A 228 -10.96 -15.65 8.31
N ALA A 229 -10.60 -14.67 7.47
CA ALA A 229 -10.29 -13.30 7.88
C ALA A 229 -9.04 -13.27 8.76
N ASP A 230 -7.90 -13.20 8.10
CA ASP A 230 -6.57 -13.23 8.68
C ASP A 230 -5.80 -11.96 8.25
N GLY A 231 -4.48 -12.06 8.10
CA GLY A 231 -3.61 -11.01 7.58
C GLY A 231 -4.16 -10.29 6.34
N MET A 232 -3.95 -8.97 6.31
CA MET A 232 -4.52 -8.09 5.29
C MET A 232 -3.61 -6.91 4.90
N THR A 233 -3.88 -6.33 3.73
CA THR A 233 -3.25 -5.11 3.26
C THR A 233 -4.23 -4.23 2.49
N ILE A 234 -3.78 -3.04 2.05
CA ILE A 234 -4.58 -2.12 1.23
C ILE A 234 -3.82 -1.60 0.01
N ASP A 235 -4.58 -1.16 -1.00
CA ASP A 235 -4.05 -0.39 -2.12
C ASP A 235 -4.25 1.14 -1.95
N ARG A 236 -3.75 1.92 -2.92
CA ARG A 236 -3.86 3.40 -2.89
C ARG A 236 -5.29 3.92 -3.03
N ALA A 237 -6.22 3.12 -3.55
CA ALA A 237 -7.63 3.47 -3.59
C ALA A 237 -8.36 3.11 -2.29
N GLY A 238 -7.68 2.44 -1.35
CA GLY A 238 -8.23 2.01 -0.07
C GLY A 238 -8.95 0.67 -0.14
N ASN A 239 -8.84 -0.08 -1.25
CA ASN A 239 -9.41 -1.43 -1.29
C ASN A 239 -8.66 -2.34 -0.30
N ILE A 240 -9.39 -3.20 0.39
CA ILE A 240 -8.89 -4.09 1.43
C ILE A 240 -8.71 -5.50 0.86
N TYR A 241 -7.51 -6.06 1.05
CA TYR A 241 -7.13 -7.40 0.62
C TYR A 241 -6.95 -8.25 1.87
N CYS A 242 -7.81 -9.23 2.09
CA CYS A 242 -7.86 -10.01 3.32
C CYS A 242 -7.75 -11.51 3.03
N ALA A 243 -6.86 -12.20 3.75
CA ALA A 243 -6.74 -13.65 3.65
C ALA A 243 -7.96 -14.38 4.23
N GLY A 244 -8.61 -15.18 3.39
CA GLY A 244 -9.73 -16.06 3.76
C GLY A 244 -9.31 -17.51 3.92
N ALA A 245 -10.29 -18.42 3.87
CA ALA A 245 -10.01 -19.85 4.01
C ALA A 245 -9.24 -20.43 2.81
N THR A 246 -9.60 -20.00 1.60
CA THR A 246 -9.04 -20.49 0.31
C THR A 246 -8.58 -19.37 -0.62
N ASP A 247 -8.99 -18.13 -0.37
CA ASP A 247 -8.83 -17.01 -1.29
C ASP A 247 -8.29 -15.77 -0.56
N ILE A 248 -7.63 -14.88 -1.30
CA ILE A 248 -7.58 -13.47 -0.90
C ILE A 248 -8.87 -12.79 -1.36
N TRP A 249 -9.62 -12.22 -0.41
CA TRP A 249 -10.83 -11.47 -0.68
C TRP A 249 -10.53 -9.98 -0.81
N ILE A 250 -11.12 -9.33 -1.81
CA ILE A 250 -10.82 -7.93 -2.14
C ILE A 250 -12.09 -7.10 -2.05
N TRP A 251 -12.11 -6.14 -1.13
CA TRP A 251 -13.28 -5.31 -0.82
C TRP A 251 -12.99 -3.84 -1.09
N SER A 252 -14.00 -3.07 -1.52
CA SER A 252 -13.90 -1.61 -1.57
C SER A 252 -13.96 -1.00 -0.15
N PRO A 253 -13.54 0.26 0.04
CA PRO A 253 -13.69 0.96 1.33
C PRO A 253 -15.14 1.00 1.85
N GLU A 254 -16.13 0.90 0.96
CA GLU A 254 -17.56 0.87 1.25
C GLU A 254 -18.09 -0.54 1.56
N GLY A 255 -17.24 -1.58 1.53
CA GLY A 255 -17.61 -2.97 1.83
C GLY A 255 -18.18 -3.74 0.64
N THR A 256 -18.01 -3.24 -0.60
CA THR A 256 -18.42 -3.97 -1.80
C THR A 256 -17.36 -5.01 -2.18
N LEU A 257 -17.75 -6.28 -2.38
CA LEU A 257 -16.82 -7.31 -2.89
C LEU A 257 -16.41 -6.98 -4.32
N LEU A 258 -15.12 -6.76 -4.56
CA LEU A 258 -14.56 -6.43 -5.86
C LEU A 258 -14.09 -7.67 -6.62
N ASP A 259 -13.35 -8.55 -5.94
CA ASP A 259 -12.82 -9.79 -6.53
C ASP A 259 -12.30 -10.77 -5.45
N ARG A 260 -11.93 -12.00 -5.87
CA ARG A 260 -11.25 -13.01 -5.05
C ARG A 260 -10.10 -13.69 -5.79
N ILE A 261 -8.96 -13.89 -5.14
CA ILE A 261 -7.81 -14.62 -5.71
C ILE A 261 -7.71 -15.99 -5.04
N ALA A 262 -8.15 -17.03 -5.73
CA ALA A 262 -8.00 -18.41 -5.28
C ALA A 262 -6.52 -18.77 -5.13
N CYS A 263 -6.14 -19.35 -3.99
CA CYS A 263 -4.76 -19.68 -3.65
C CYS A 263 -4.53 -21.21 -3.66
N PRO A 264 -3.35 -21.70 -4.12
CA PRO A 264 -3.04 -23.13 -4.14
C PRO A 264 -3.01 -23.77 -2.74
N THR A 265 -2.57 -23.00 -1.75
CA THR A 265 -2.66 -23.34 -0.33
C THR A 265 -3.37 -22.24 0.43
N ARG A 266 -3.85 -22.56 1.63
CA ARG A 266 -4.57 -21.60 2.47
C ARG A 266 -3.72 -20.34 2.67
N PRO A 267 -4.20 -19.17 2.21
CA PRO A 267 -3.50 -17.91 2.42
C PRO A 267 -3.60 -17.52 3.90
N ILE A 268 -2.59 -16.78 4.36
CA ILE A 268 -2.49 -16.30 5.73
C ILE A 268 -2.32 -14.79 5.76
N ASN A 269 -1.55 -14.22 4.82
CA ASN A 269 -1.29 -12.80 4.77
C ASN A 269 -0.90 -12.36 3.36
N CYS A 270 -0.86 -11.05 3.11
CA CYS A 270 -0.44 -10.51 1.83
C CYS A 270 0.11 -9.09 1.94
N ALA A 271 0.99 -8.70 1.00
CA ALA A 271 1.53 -7.36 0.90
C ALA A 271 1.88 -6.99 -0.54
N PHE A 272 1.73 -5.72 -0.87
CA PHE A 272 2.17 -5.20 -2.16
C PHE A 272 3.68 -4.97 -2.20
N GLY A 273 4.30 -5.25 -3.34
CA GLY A 273 5.72 -5.01 -3.59
C GLY A 273 6.04 -4.80 -5.07
N ASP A 274 7.34 -4.89 -5.37
CA ASP A 274 7.99 -4.43 -6.61
C ASP A 274 8.08 -2.91 -6.74
N ALA A 275 8.89 -2.45 -7.69
CA ALA A 275 9.19 -1.03 -7.89
C ALA A 275 7.95 -0.18 -8.24
N ASP A 276 6.93 -0.78 -8.84
CA ASP A 276 5.66 -0.12 -9.16
C ASP A 276 4.57 -0.37 -8.09
N LEU A 277 4.87 -1.18 -7.06
CA LEU A 277 3.95 -1.64 -6.02
C LEU A 277 2.72 -2.38 -6.55
N ARG A 278 2.78 -2.99 -7.72
CA ARG A 278 1.60 -3.63 -8.32
C ARG A 278 1.67 -5.16 -8.35
N THR A 279 2.57 -5.74 -7.57
CA THR A 279 2.58 -7.18 -7.30
C THR A 279 2.06 -7.43 -5.90
N LEU A 280 0.98 -8.21 -5.76
CA LEU A 280 0.52 -8.70 -4.47
C LEU A 280 1.24 -10.01 -4.15
N TYR A 281 2.12 -9.97 -3.16
CA TYR A 281 2.74 -11.14 -2.58
C TYR A 281 1.80 -11.76 -1.55
N ILE A 282 1.55 -13.06 -1.69
CA ILE A 282 0.60 -13.80 -0.84
C ILE A 282 1.39 -14.90 -0.13
N THR A 283 1.36 -14.89 1.20
CA THR A 283 1.94 -15.94 2.03
C THR A 283 0.86 -16.88 2.52
N GLY A 284 1.20 -18.15 2.70
CA GLY A 284 0.29 -19.13 3.23
C GLY A 284 0.99 -20.36 3.78
N PHE A 285 0.20 -21.39 4.05
CA PHE A 285 0.73 -22.68 4.44
C PHE A 285 1.62 -23.25 3.34
N GLY A 286 2.93 -23.33 3.60
CA GLY A 286 3.90 -23.92 2.68
C GLY A 286 4.07 -23.15 1.37
N GLY A 287 3.82 -21.83 1.32
CA GLY A 287 3.89 -21.12 0.04
C GLY A 287 4.05 -19.60 0.13
N LEU A 288 4.82 -19.07 -0.82
CA LEU A 288 4.81 -17.67 -1.25
C LEU A 288 4.40 -17.63 -2.72
N TYR A 289 3.39 -16.82 -3.03
CA TYR A 289 2.85 -16.62 -4.36
C TYR A 289 2.88 -15.12 -4.72
N SER A 290 2.77 -14.81 -6.01
CA SER A 290 2.62 -13.45 -6.51
C SER A 290 1.51 -13.36 -7.54
N GLN A 291 0.63 -12.37 -7.38
CA GLN A 291 -0.39 -11.98 -8.36
C GLN A 291 -0.12 -10.57 -8.87
N ARG A 292 -0.18 -10.37 -10.19
CA ARG A 292 -0.10 -9.04 -10.78
C ARG A 292 -1.44 -8.33 -10.61
N MET A 293 -1.38 -7.03 -10.27
CA MET A 293 -2.54 -6.19 -9.97
C MET A 293 -2.62 -4.99 -10.92
N ARG A 294 -3.83 -4.54 -11.24
CA ARG A 294 -4.06 -3.34 -12.08
C ARG A 294 -3.83 -2.05 -11.29
N VAL A 295 -3.92 -2.13 -9.98
CA VAL A 295 -3.71 -1.07 -9.00
C VAL A 295 -2.39 -1.24 -8.26
N SER A 296 -1.86 -0.14 -7.75
CA SER A 296 -0.65 -0.15 -6.91
C SER A 296 -1.03 -0.14 -5.44
N GLY A 297 -0.29 -0.90 -4.64
CA GLY A 297 -0.25 -0.82 -3.19
C GLY A 297 0.17 0.55 -2.67
N ARG A 298 0.00 0.74 -1.37
CA ARG A 298 0.52 1.92 -0.67
C ARG A 298 2.03 1.79 -0.43
N PRO A 299 2.83 2.83 -0.72
CA PRO A 299 4.25 2.82 -0.37
C PRO A 299 4.44 2.84 1.15
N ALA A 300 5.51 2.21 1.63
CA ALA A 300 5.95 2.36 3.02
C ALA A 300 6.30 3.82 3.31
N GLU A 301 6.03 4.27 4.54
CA GLU A 301 6.41 5.63 4.94
C GLU A 301 7.94 5.75 5.00
N PRO A 302 8.50 6.88 4.52
CA PRO A 302 9.94 7.10 4.55
C PRO A 302 10.44 7.15 6.01
N PRO A 303 11.74 6.95 6.27
CA PRO A 303 12.31 7.24 7.58
C PRO A 303 12.03 8.70 7.94
N VAL A 304 11.37 8.91 9.08
CA VAL A 304 11.09 10.24 9.61
C VAL A 304 11.95 10.42 10.85
N THR A 305 12.79 11.45 10.90
CA THR A 305 13.41 11.88 12.14
C THR A 305 12.36 12.60 13.01
N LYS A 306 12.55 12.66 14.33
CA LYS A 306 11.66 13.45 15.21
C LYS A 306 11.54 14.91 14.73
N ASP A 307 12.60 15.46 14.13
CA ASP A 307 12.61 16.81 13.57
C ASP A 307 11.78 16.93 12.28
N GLN A 308 11.62 15.84 11.51
CA GLN A 308 10.83 15.82 10.27
C GLN A 308 9.32 15.70 10.51
N GLN A 309 8.87 15.12 11.63
CA GLN A 309 7.45 15.11 12.01
C GLN A 309 6.90 16.53 12.25
N ALA A 310 7.75 17.45 12.72
CA ALA A 310 7.40 18.86 12.89
C ALA A 310 7.38 19.67 11.58
N LEU A 311 7.82 19.09 10.45
CA LEU A 311 7.94 19.78 9.15
C LEU A 311 6.77 19.52 8.19
N PHE A 312 5.86 18.61 8.51
CA PHE A 312 4.63 18.43 7.75
C PHE A 312 3.56 19.35 8.35
N PRO A 313 3.22 20.49 7.72
CA PRO A 313 2.04 21.22 8.14
C PRO A 313 0.81 20.32 7.98
N GLU A 314 -0.14 20.40 8.92
CA GLU A 314 -1.41 19.65 8.90
C GLU A 314 -2.27 19.92 7.65
N THR A 315 -1.86 20.86 6.80
CA THR A 315 -2.61 21.29 5.63
C THR A 315 -2.20 20.51 4.38
N VAL A 316 -3.09 19.62 3.94
CA VAL A 316 -3.02 19.00 2.61
C VAL A 316 -3.05 20.09 1.54
N PRO A 317 -2.15 20.07 0.53
CA PRO A 317 -2.19 20.99 -0.59
C PRO A 317 -3.56 20.98 -1.28
N SER A 318 -4.23 22.13 -1.31
CA SER A 318 -5.59 22.27 -1.83
C SER A 318 -5.63 22.49 -3.34
N THR A 319 -6.62 21.90 -4.02
CA THR A 319 -6.92 22.17 -5.45
C THR A 319 -7.88 23.35 -5.64
N VAL A 320 -8.32 23.99 -4.55
CA VAL A 320 -9.20 25.17 -4.57
C VAL A 320 -8.37 26.39 -4.95
N VAL A 321 -8.76 27.05 -6.05
CA VAL A 321 -8.19 28.33 -6.47
C VAL A 321 -8.65 29.39 -5.47
N SER A 322 -7.70 30.01 -4.77
CA SER A 322 -7.99 31.01 -3.73
C SER A 322 -8.48 32.34 -4.32
N ASP A 323 -9.23 33.09 -3.52
CA ASP A 323 -9.68 34.44 -3.86
C ASP A 323 -8.49 35.33 -4.30
N GLY A 324 -8.65 36.02 -5.43
CA GLY A 324 -7.61 36.87 -6.05
C GLY A 324 -6.68 36.18 -7.04
N MET A 325 -6.65 34.84 -7.10
CA MET A 325 -5.93 34.09 -8.14
C MET A 325 -6.82 33.92 -9.38
N THR A 326 -6.24 34.12 -10.57
CA THR A 326 -6.96 33.88 -11.83
C THR A 326 -6.53 32.55 -12.43
N ALA A 327 -7.48 31.67 -12.74
CA ALA A 327 -7.22 30.39 -13.39
C ALA A 327 -7.71 30.39 -14.85
N PHE A 328 -6.83 29.99 -15.78
CA PHE A 328 -7.14 29.75 -17.18
C PHE A 328 -6.98 28.26 -17.46
N LEU A 329 -8.08 27.52 -17.35
CA LEU A 329 -8.09 26.08 -17.58
C LEU A 329 -8.16 25.77 -19.07
N ASP A 330 -7.61 24.62 -19.47
CA ASP A 330 -7.69 24.11 -20.85
C ASP A 330 -7.15 25.08 -21.92
N THR A 331 -6.12 25.85 -21.56
CA THR A 331 -5.45 26.76 -22.49
C THR A 331 -4.63 25.95 -23.49
N GLU A 332 -5.03 25.97 -24.76
CA GLU A 332 -4.26 25.33 -25.83
C GLU A 332 -2.92 26.06 -26.04
N TYR A 333 -1.80 25.33 -25.86
CA TYR A 333 -0.46 25.87 -26.02
C TYR A 333 0.26 25.32 -27.27
N ALA A 334 -0.19 24.17 -27.80
CA ALA A 334 0.33 23.58 -29.02
C ALA A 334 -0.72 22.67 -29.69
N ARG A 335 -0.53 22.43 -30.99
CA ARG A 335 -1.39 21.52 -31.78
C ARG A 335 -0.57 20.73 -32.79
N TYR A 336 -0.83 19.43 -32.87
CA TYR A 336 -0.23 18.52 -33.83
C TYR A 336 -1.33 17.72 -34.52
N GLY A 337 -1.70 18.14 -35.73
CA GLY A 337 -2.87 17.61 -36.42
C GLY A 337 -4.15 17.88 -35.61
N THR A 338 -4.86 16.81 -35.24
CA THR A 338 -6.07 16.89 -34.40
C THR A 338 -5.76 16.94 -32.90
N ARG A 339 -4.55 16.57 -32.47
CA ARG A 339 -4.15 16.57 -31.05
C ARG A 339 -3.82 18.00 -30.60
N ARG A 340 -4.65 18.53 -29.70
CA ARG A 340 -4.41 19.79 -28.96
C ARG A 340 -3.68 19.47 -27.67
N LEU A 341 -2.62 20.19 -27.31
CA LEU A 341 -2.01 20.09 -25.99
C LEU A 341 -2.45 21.27 -25.13
N LEU A 342 -2.98 20.95 -23.95
CA LEU A 342 -3.62 21.90 -23.06
C LEU A 342 -2.75 22.20 -21.83
N ALA A 343 -2.95 23.38 -21.26
CA ALA A 343 -2.36 23.81 -20.01
C ALA A 343 -3.41 24.44 -19.09
N ASP A 344 -3.30 24.17 -17.79
CA ASP A 344 -4.00 24.91 -16.75
C ASP A 344 -3.03 25.96 -16.20
N ILE A 345 -3.38 27.24 -16.38
CA ILE A 345 -2.51 28.35 -16.01
C ILE A 345 -3.10 29.07 -14.81
N PHE A 346 -2.31 29.22 -13.74
CA PHE A 346 -2.70 29.95 -12.54
C PHE A 346 -1.85 31.21 -12.43
N VAL A 347 -2.53 32.35 -12.41
CA VAL A 347 -1.91 33.68 -12.29
C VAL A 347 -2.12 34.20 -10.86
N PRO A 348 -1.05 34.55 -10.14
CA PRO A 348 -1.14 35.11 -8.78
C PRO A 348 -1.95 36.42 -8.71
N ALA A 349 -2.40 36.75 -7.51
CA ALA A 349 -2.95 38.08 -7.19
C ALA A 349 -1.85 39.16 -7.24
N GLY A 350 -2.23 40.42 -7.44
CA GLY A 350 -1.30 41.56 -7.55
C GLY A 350 -0.98 41.94 -9.00
N ASP A 351 -0.11 42.94 -9.22
CA ASP A 351 0.04 43.60 -10.53
C ASP A 351 0.99 42.88 -11.50
N GLY A 352 1.91 42.05 -11.01
CA GLY A 352 2.94 41.40 -11.82
C GLY A 352 3.97 42.38 -12.41
N PRO A 353 4.80 41.97 -13.41
CA PRO A 353 4.90 40.61 -13.93
C PRO A 353 5.52 39.64 -12.91
N PHE A 354 5.19 38.36 -13.02
CA PHE A 354 5.63 37.30 -12.12
C PHE A 354 6.58 36.33 -12.83
N PRO A 355 7.59 35.75 -12.14
CA PRO A 355 8.30 34.59 -12.67
C PRO A 355 7.30 33.45 -12.93
N ALA A 356 7.60 32.58 -13.90
CA ALA A 356 6.74 31.46 -14.24
C ALA A 356 7.38 30.09 -13.97
N VAL A 357 6.53 29.09 -13.70
CA VAL A 357 6.95 27.69 -13.53
C VAL A 357 6.07 26.78 -14.37
N ILE A 358 6.69 26.01 -15.27
CA ILE A 358 6.02 24.92 -15.98
C ILE A 358 5.98 23.70 -15.05
N VAL A 359 4.79 23.13 -14.86
CA VAL A 359 4.57 21.96 -14.00
C VAL A 359 4.28 20.74 -14.88
N VAL A 360 5.22 19.81 -14.92
CA VAL A 360 5.16 18.62 -15.80
C VAL A 360 4.81 17.38 -15.00
N HIS A 361 3.70 16.74 -15.36
CA HIS A 361 3.22 15.56 -14.65
C HIS A 361 4.09 14.32 -14.86
N GLY A 362 4.15 13.47 -13.83
CA GLY A 362 4.70 12.12 -13.94
C GLY A 362 3.68 11.12 -14.49
N GLY A 363 4.15 9.90 -14.75
CA GLY A 363 3.29 8.81 -15.22
C GLY A 363 3.97 7.87 -16.23
N GLY A 364 5.30 7.73 -16.13
CA GLY A 364 6.06 6.80 -16.97
C GLY A 364 5.91 7.05 -18.46
N TRP A 365 5.69 8.30 -18.89
CA TRP A 365 5.44 8.69 -20.29
C TRP A 365 4.19 8.10 -20.93
N VAL A 366 3.49 7.17 -20.29
CA VAL A 366 2.32 6.46 -20.84
C VAL A 366 1.00 6.89 -20.19
N ASN A 367 1.04 7.73 -19.15
CA ASN A 367 -0.14 8.16 -18.41
C ASN A 367 0.04 9.56 -17.78
N GLY A 368 -1.08 10.20 -17.45
CA GLY A 368 -1.19 11.45 -16.73
C GLY A 368 -1.65 12.61 -17.61
N ASP A 369 -2.05 13.68 -16.94
CA ASP A 369 -2.45 14.94 -17.56
C ASP A 369 -2.11 16.14 -16.63
N LYS A 370 -2.44 17.35 -17.09
CA LYS A 370 -2.22 18.62 -16.39
C LYS A 370 -2.89 18.75 -15.00
N SER A 371 -3.86 17.91 -14.66
CA SER A 371 -4.55 17.96 -13.35
C SER A 371 -3.74 17.31 -12.21
N LYS A 372 -2.82 16.39 -12.53
CA LYS A 372 -2.15 15.52 -11.56
C LYS A 372 -1.33 16.29 -10.51
N PHE A 373 -0.79 17.45 -10.88
CA PHE A 373 -0.03 18.34 -9.99
C PHE A 373 -0.71 19.70 -9.81
N ARG A 374 -2.03 19.76 -9.94
CA ARG A 374 -2.81 21.00 -9.76
C ARG A 374 -2.60 21.65 -8.40
N ALA A 375 -2.57 20.87 -7.33
CA ALA A 375 -2.35 21.40 -5.98
C ALA A 375 -0.97 22.07 -5.84
N LEU A 376 0.08 21.48 -6.44
CA LEU A 376 1.41 22.08 -6.51
C LEU A 376 1.39 23.36 -7.35
N ALA A 377 0.71 23.36 -8.50
CA ALA A 377 0.60 24.53 -9.37
C ALA A 377 -0.10 25.71 -8.67
N ILE A 378 -1.19 25.45 -7.95
CA ILE A 378 -1.90 26.46 -7.15
C ILE A 378 -1.03 26.96 -6.01
N GLU A 379 -0.34 26.06 -5.30
CA GLU A 379 0.50 26.45 -4.18
C GLU A 379 1.65 27.36 -4.65
N LEU A 380 2.38 26.97 -5.69
CA LEU A 380 3.41 27.83 -6.30
C LEU A 380 2.83 29.18 -6.76
N ALA A 381 1.60 29.21 -7.27
CA ALA A 381 0.94 30.47 -7.62
C ALA A 381 0.59 31.34 -6.40
N ARG A 382 0.30 30.75 -5.23
CA ARG A 382 0.20 31.52 -3.97
C ARG A 382 1.53 32.13 -3.55
N HIS A 383 2.65 31.50 -3.91
CA HIS A 383 4.00 32.01 -3.66
C HIS A 383 4.50 32.99 -4.74
N GLY A 384 3.61 33.50 -5.60
CA GLY A 384 3.94 34.58 -6.54
C GLY A 384 4.50 34.13 -7.89
N PHE A 385 4.28 32.87 -8.28
CA PHE A 385 4.66 32.36 -9.60
C PHE A 385 3.44 32.19 -10.53
N VAL A 386 3.56 32.58 -11.79
CA VAL A 386 2.59 32.09 -12.79
C VAL A 386 2.90 30.63 -13.05
N THR A 387 1.97 29.73 -12.76
CA THR A 387 2.17 28.31 -13.03
C THR A 387 1.43 27.87 -14.28
N ALA A 388 2.03 26.95 -15.04
CA ALA A 388 1.40 26.29 -16.17
C ALA A 388 1.55 24.78 -16.02
N ALA A 389 0.51 24.11 -15.57
CA ALA A 389 0.46 22.66 -15.57
C ALA A 389 0.09 22.18 -16.98
N ILE A 390 0.96 21.40 -17.61
CA ILE A 390 0.83 21.07 -19.04
C ILE A 390 0.54 19.59 -19.27
N GLU A 391 -0.19 19.30 -20.34
CA GLU A 391 -0.13 18.00 -21.01
C GLU A 391 1.14 17.90 -21.87
N TYR A 392 1.60 16.69 -22.16
CA TYR A 392 2.54 16.40 -23.25
C TYR A 392 2.10 15.14 -23.97
N ARG A 393 2.57 14.91 -25.20
CA ARG A 393 2.22 13.67 -25.91
C ARG A 393 2.80 12.46 -25.22
N LEU A 394 1.95 11.50 -24.89
CA LEU A 394 2.34 10.25 -24.24
C LEU A 394 3.01 9.30 -25.25
N ALA A 395 3.72 8.29 -24.76
CA ALA A 395 4.57 7.41 -25.56
C ALA A 395 3.78 6.63 -26.64
N GLU A 396 2.49 6.36 -26.39
CA GLU A 396 1.59 5.75 -27.40
C GLU A 396 1.09 6.75 -28.45
N GLU A 397 1.10 8.06 -28.13
CA GLU A 397 0.72 9.12 -29.06
C GLU A 397 1.89 9.53 -29.96
N ALA A 398 3.11 9.60 -29.40
CA ALA A 398 4.32 9.95 -30.13
C ALA A 398 5.60 9.44 -29.45
N GLY A 399 6.52 8.90 -30.25
CA GLY A 399 7.83 8.45 -29.77
C GLY A 399 8.73 9.59 -29.31
N PHE A 400 9.76 9.24 -28.54
CA PHE A 400 10.84 10.16 -28.17
C PHE A 400 11.46 10.83 -29.42
N PRO A 401 11.75 12.15 -29.43
CA PRO A 401 11.72 13.11 -28.31
C PRO A 401 10.46 14.00 -28.26
N ALA A 402 9.29 13.54 -28.73
CA ALA A 402 8.09 14.39 -28.86
C ALA A 402 7.69 15.11 -27.56
N ALA A 403 7.68 14.41 -26.42
CA ALA A 403 7.35 15.01 -25.12
C ALA A 403 8.29 16.17 -24.73
N ILE A 404 9.59 16.08 -25.08
CA ILE A 404 10.55 17.18 -24.86
C ILE A 404 10.21 18.37 -25.74
N HIS A 405 9.83 18.13 -27.00
CA HIS A 405 9.39 19.20 -27.90
C HIS A 405 8.12 19.88 -27.40
N ASP A 406 7.23 19.13 -26.76
CA ASP A 406 6.00 19.63 -26.17
C ASP A 406 6.27 20.51 -24.95
N CYS A 407 7.15 20.08 -24.02
CA CYS A 407 7.63 20.93 -22.93
C CYS A 407 8.28 22.23 -23.45
N ASN A 408 9.11 22.14 -24.49
CA ASN A 408 9.70 23.32 -25.14
C ASN A 408 8.65 24.22 -25.81
N ALA A 409 7.59 23.64 -26.38
CA ALA A 409 6.49 24.40 -26.95
C ALA A 409 5.72 25.16 -25.86
N ALA A 410 5.50 24.56 -24.69
CA ALA A 410 4.92 25.25 -23.53
C ALA A 410 5.79 26.44 -23.09
N THR A 411 7.11 26.29 -23.01
CA THR A 411 8.03 27.39 -22.69
C THR A 411 7.91 28.54 -23.69
N ARG A 412 7.89 28.24 -24.99
CA ARG A 412 7.72 29.26 -26.05
C ARG A 412 6.35 29.94 -25.94
N PHE A 413 5.31 29.16 -25.68
CA PHE A 413 3.95 29.67 -25.50
C PHE A 413 3.85 30.65 -24.34
N LEU A 414 4.45 30.34 -23.18
CA LEU A 414 4.45 31.23 -22.02
C LEU A 414 5.21 32.54 -22.31
N ARG A 415 6.35 32.46 -22.99
CA ARG A 415 7.09 33.67 -23.44
C ARG A 415 6.24 34.53 -24.38
N ALA A 416 5.60 33.92 -25.38
CA ALA A 416 4.75 34.62 -26.32
C ALA A 416 3.48 35.21 -25.67
N SER A 417 2.99 34.56 -24.61
CA SER A 417 1.80 34.97 -23.87
C SER A 417 2.10 35.82 -22.64
N ALA A 418 3.32 36.35 -22.51
CA ALA A 418 3.78 36.99 -21.29
C ALA A 418 2.91 38.19 -20.87
N ALA A 419 2.52 39.04 -21.82
CA ALA A 419 1.61 40.15 -21.53
C ALA A 419 0.23 39.68 -21.06
N ARG A 420 -0.30 38.59 -21.64
CA ARG A 420 -1.63 38.05 -21.31
C ARG A 420 -1.69 37.49 -19.90
N PHE A 421 -0.64 36.80 -19.47
CA PHE A 421 -0.60 36.13 -18.16
C PHE A 421 0.27 36.86 -17.12
N ARG A 422 0.76 38.06 -17.45
CA ARG A 422 1.64 38.87 -16.60
C ARG A 422 2.89 38.10 -16.19
N ILE A 423 3.55 37.46 -17.15
CA ILE A 423 4.77 36.67 -16.93
C ILE A 423 5.99 37.54 -17.19
N GLN A 424 7.01 37.40 -16.35
CA GLN A 424 8.35 37.89 -16.59
C GLN A 424 9.05 36.93 -17.58
N SER A 425 9.06 37.28 -18.87
CA SER A 425 9.38 36.34 -19.97
C SER A 425 10.81 35.76 -19.95
N ASP A 426 11.73 36.40 -19.24
CA ASP A 426 13.12 35.98 -19.02
C ASP A 426 13.31 35.14 -17.74
N ALA A 427 12.26 34.99 -16.91
CA ALA A 427 12.27 34.21 -15.68
C ALA A 427 11.23 33.08 -15.72
N ILE A 428 11.53 32.01 -16.46
CA ILE A 428 10.69 30.81 -16.55
C ILE A 428 11.50 29.59 -16.11
N GLY A 429 11.08 28.97 -15.02
CA GLY A 429 11.58 27.67 -14.55
C GLY A 429 10.63 26.53 -14.90
N ALA A 430 11.03 25.31 -14.53
CA ALA A 430 10.19 24.13 -14.67
C ALA A 430 10.38 23.18 -13.49
N VAL A 431 9.34 22.44 -13.14
CA VAL A 431 9.33 21.40 -12.12
C VAL A 431 8.56 20.19 -12.63
N GLY A 432 8.99 19.01 -12.24
CA GLY A 432 8.31 17.78 -12.62
C GLY A 432 8.62 16.63 -11.66
N GLY A 433 7.70 15.68 -11.57
CA GLY A 433 7.84 14.47 -10.78
C GLY A 433 7.98 13.24 -11.66
N SER A 434 8.88 12.31 -11.31
CA SER A 434 9.10 11.06 -12.06
C SER A 434 9.41 11.33 -13.55
N ALA A 435 8.62 10.81 -14.49
CA ALA A 435 8.76 11.10 -15.93
C ALA A 435 8.77 12.61 -16.24
N GLY A 436 7.97 13.41 -15.53
CA GLY A 436 8.00 14.86 -15.67
C GLY A 436 9.31 15.47 -15.17
N GLY A 437 9.91 14.89 -14.13
CA GLY A 437 11.24 15.27 -13.63
C GLY A 437 12.33 15.01 -14.68
N HIS A 438 12.26 13.88 -15.37
CA HIS A 438 13.12 13.59 -16.52
C HIS A 438 12.89 14.55 -17.70
N LEU A 439 11.67 15.06 -17.91
CA LEU A 439 11.38 15.99 -19.01
C LEU A 439 11.83 17.43 -18.75
N VAL A 440 12.03 17.80 -17.48
CA VAL A 440 12.46 19.16 -17.08
C VAL A 440 13.94 19.26 -16.70
N GLY A 441 14.63 18.12 -16.53
CA GLY A 441 16.07 18.03 -16.31
C GLY A 441 16.80 17.78 -17.62
#